data_AF-A0A699X2V8-F1
#
_entry.id   AF-A0A699X2V8-F1
#
_cell.length_a   1.000
_cell.length_b   1.000
_cell.length_c   1.000
_cell.angle_alpha   90.00
_cell.angle_beta   90.00
_cell.angle_gamma   90.00
#
_symmetry.space_group_name_H-M   'P 1'
#
loop_
_entity.id
_entity.type
_entity.pdbx_description
1 polymer ?
#
loop_
_entity_poly.entity_id
_entity_poly.type
_entity_poly.pdbx_seq_one_letter_code
_entity_poly.pdbx_strand_id
1 'polypeptide(L)'
;NIKESSIHRILKVDDAEGTSCLVNAEIFDGLGKMGYENLSEKRTFYKAFFSPQWKFLIHIVLQCLSAKTTSWNEFSSTMASAIICLATNQKFNFS
;
A
#
# COMPACT_ATOMS: atom_id res chain seq x y z
N ASN A 1 -2.07 22.06 9.24
CA ASN A 1 -3.17 21.09 9.22
C ASN A 1 -3.09 20.34 7.89
N ILE A 2 -2.53 19.12 7.87
CA ILE A 2 -2.41 18.32 6.64
C ILE A 2 -3.80 17.73 6.34
N LYS A 3 -4.31 17.93 5.11
CA LYS A 3 -5.59 17.38 4.67
C LYS A 3 -5.34 16.12 3.83
N GLU A 4 -6.26 15.17 3.88
CA GLU A 4 -6.26 13.94 3.06
C GLU A 4 -6.02 14.24 1.56
N SER A 5 -6.69 15.27 1.03
CA SER A 5 -6.49 15.74 -0.34
C SER A 5 -5.06 16.24 -0.65
N SER A 6 -4.34 16.75 0.37
CA SER A 6 -2.94 17.12 0.22
C SER A 6 -2.03 15.90 0.13
N ILE A 7 -2.38 14.82 0.81
CA ILE A 7 -1.66 13.54 0.74
C ILE A 7 -1.90 12.88 -0.62
N HIS A 8 -3.14 12.86 -1.11
CA HIS A 8 -3.48 12.42 -2.47
C HIS A 8 -2.65 13.15 -3.55
N ARG A 9 -2.54 14.48 -3.42
CA ARG A 9 -1.77 15.31 -4.37
C ARG A 9 -0.26 15.07 -4.27
N ILE A 10 0.29 14.92 -3.06
CA ILE A 10 1.72 14.64 -2.84
C ILE A 10 2.08 13.25 -3.39
N LEU A 11 1.20 12.28 -3.19
CA LEU A 11 1.38 10.90 -3.66
C LEU A 11 1.12 10.71 -5.16
N LYS A 12 0.71 11.77 -5.89
CA LYS A 12 0.43 11.73 -7.35
C LYS A 12 -0.52 10.60 -7.76
N VAL A 13 -1.55 10.40 -6.96
CA VAL A 13 -2.55 9.34 -7.14
C VAL A 13 -3.29 9.43 -8.49
N ASP A 14 -3.31 10.61 -9.14
CA ASP A 14 -4.09 10.92 -10.36
C ASP A 14 -3.26 11.11 -11.65
N ASP A 15 -1.94 10.82 -11.68
CA ASP A 15 -1.14 11.00 -12.90
C ASP A 15 -1.22 9.75 -13.82
N ALA A 16 -1.85 9.91 -14.99
CA ALA A 16 -2.24 8.89 -15.98
C ALA A 16 -1.12 8.01 -16.60
N GLU A 17 0.12 8.07 -16.11
CA GLU A 17 1.28 7.38 -16.71
C GLU A 17 1.93 6.30 -15.80
N GLY A 18 1.37 6.00 -14.63
CA GLY A 18 1.90 4.92 -13.77
C GLY A 18 1.23 3.55 -13.99
N THR A 19 1.97 2.48 -13.72
CA THR A 19 1.50 1.08 -13.70
C THR A 19 0.44 0.84 -12.62
N SER A 20 -0.66 0.18 -12.97
CA SER A 20 -1.86 0.01 -12.13
C SER A 20 -1.75 -1.05 -11.01
N CYS A 21 -0.75 -1.94 -11.04
CA CYS A 21 -0.42 -2.88 -9.97
C CYS A 21 0.95 -3.52 -10.27
N LEU A 22 1.79 -3.74 -9.25
CA LEU A 22 2.99 -4.59 -9.37
C LEU A 22 2.58 -6.03 -9.66
N VAL A 23 3.46 -6.83 -10.28
CA VAL A 23 3.15 -8.26 -10.44
C VAL A 23 3.25 -8.98 -9.10
N ASN A 24 2.51 -10.10 -8.93
CA ASN A 24 2.45 -10.82 -7.65
C ASN A 24 3.82 -11.13 -7.05
N ALA A 25 4.80 -11.51 -7.89
CA ALA A 25 6.16 -11.80 -7.44
C ALA A 25 6.84 -10.58 -6.80
N GLU A 26 6.68 -9.39 -7.39
CA GLU A 26 7.20 -8.13 -6.86
C GLU A 26 6.48 -7.72 -5.58
N ILE A 27 5.17 -8.00 -5.48
CA ILE A 27 4.41 -7.77 -4.25
C ILE A 27 4.96 -8.64 -3.11
N PHE A 28 5.11 -9.94 -3.32
CA PHE A 28 5.61 -10.84 -2.26
C PHE A 28 7.05 -10.51 -1.86
N ASP A 29 7.93 -10.20 -2.82
CA ASP A 29 9.31 -9.79 -2.53
C ASP A 29 9.35 -8.46 -1.74
N GLY A 30 8.58 -7.45 -2.16
CA GLY A 30 8.49 -6.17 -1.47
C GLY A 30 7.95 -6.30 -0.06
N LEU A 31 6.85 -7.06 0.12
CA LEU A 31 6.29 -7.32 1.45
C LEU A 31 7.26 -8.09 2.35
N GLY A 32 7.98 -9.08 1.81
CA GLY A 32 9.02 -9.81 2.53
C GLY A 32 10.15 -8.89 3.02
N LYS A 33 10.62 -7.97 2.19
CA LYS A 33 11.61 -6.93 2.57
C LYS A 33 11.10 -5.98 3.65
N MET A 34 9.78 -5.77 3.71
CA MET A 34 9.11 -5.00 4.75
C MET A 34 8.76 -5.84 6.00
N GLY A 35 9.26 -7.08 6.11
CA GLY A 35 9.03 -7.92 7.28
C GLY A 35 7.59 -8.41 7.42
N TYR A 36 6.92 -8.70 6.31
CA TYR A 36 5.63 -9.38 6.30
C TYR A 36 5.81 -10.89 6.49
N GLU A 37 5.19 -11.43 7.54
CA GLU A 37 5.44 -12.82 7.97
C GLU A 37 4.53 -13.86 7.29
N ASN A 38 3.42 -13.45 6.66
CA ASN A 38 2.40 -14.36 6.11
C ASN A 38 2.32 -14.32 4.58
N LEU A 39 3.42 -14.73 3.92
CA LEU A 39 3.55 -14.78 2.46
C LEU A 39 2.80 -16.00 1.86
N SER A 40 1.48 -16.07 2.07
CA SER A 40 0.61 -17.01 1.35
C SER A 40 0.22 -16.46 -0.01
N GLU A 41 -0.09 -17.32 -1.00
CA GLU A 41 -0.52 -16.93 -2.37
C GLU A 41 -1.89 -16.20 -2.44
N LYS A 42 -2.34 -15.60 -1.34
CA LYS A 42 -3.58 -14.83 -1.27
C LYS A 42 -3.39 -13.44 -1.88
N ARG A 43 -4.45 -12.92 -2.51
CA ARG A 43 -4.51 -11.54 -3.04
C ARG A 43 -4.94 -10.50 -2.00
N THR A 44 -5.17 -10.94 -0.77
CA THR A 44 -5.53 -10.10 0.38
C THR A 44 -4.46 -10.23 1.45
N PHE A 45 -4.06 -9.09 2.00
CA PHE A 45 -2.97 -8.99 2.95
C PHE A 45 -3.48 -8.39 4.26
N TYR A 46 -2.83 -8.73 5.37
CA TYR A 46 -3.25 -8.28 6.69
C TYR A 46 -2.16 -7.49 7.39
N LYS A 47 -2.43 -6.24 7.79
CA LYS A 47 -1.42 -5.42 8.46
C LYS A 47 -0.89 -6.05 9.77
N ALA A 48 -1.66 -6.97 10.37
CA ALA A 48 -1.31 -7.68 11.60
C ALA A 48 0.01 -8.46 11.49
N PHE A 49 0.40 -8.91 10.30
CA PHE A 49 1.63 -9.70 10.06
C PHE A 49 2.87 -8.85 9.74
N PHE A 50 2.80 -7.53 9.84
CA PHE A 50 3.97 -6.66 9.70
C PHE A 50 4.63 -6.37 11.05
N SER A 51 5.92 -6.03 11.00
CA SER A 51 6.61 -5.46 12.16
C SER A 51 5.99 -4.12 12.59
N PRO A 52 6.17 -3.70 13.87
CA PRO A 52 5.57 -2.48 14.39
C PRO A 52 5.88 -1.22 13.58
N GLN A 53 7.10 -1.07 13.03
CA GLN A 53 7.44 0.11 12.22
C GLN A 53 6.62 0.21 10.94
N TRP A 54 6.37 -0.91 10.26
CA TRP A 54 5.64 -0.93 8.99
C TRP A 54 4.13 -0.88 9.22
N LYS A 55 3.63 -1.42 10.35
CA LYS A 55 2.22 -1.28 10.77
C LYS A 55 1.76 0.17 10.81
N PHE A 56 2.59 1.08 11.29
CA PHE A 56 2.26 2.50 11.36
C PHE A 56 2.12 3.13 9.96
N LEU A 57 3.09 2.88 9.07
CA LEU A 57 3.03 3.35 7.69
C LEU A 57 1.80 2.82 6.95
N ILE A 58 1.55 1.51 7.04
CA ILE A 58 0.40 0.86 6.40
C ILE A 58 -0.92 1.45 6.93
N HIS A 59 -1.00 1.70 8.23
CA HIS A 59 -2.17 2.31 8.83
C HIS A 59 -2.43 3.72 8.28
N ILE A 60 -1.39 4.55 8.11
CA ILE A 60 -1.52 5.88 7.52
C ILE A 60 -1.98 5.79 6.07
N VAL A 61 -1.34 4.94 5.27
CA VAL A 61 -1.66 4.78 3.85
C VAL A 61 -3.11 4.29 3.67
N LEU A 62 -3.54 3.31 4.47
CA LEU A 62 -4.94 2.86 4.51
C LEU A 62 -5.89 3.97 4.94
N GLN A 63 -5.54 4.75 5.95
CA GLN A 63 -6.36 5.88 6.41
C GLN A 63 -6.53 6.95 5.35
N CYS A 64 -5.52 7.16 4.50
CA CYS A 64 -5.52 8.21 3.48
C CYS A 64 -6.18 7.79 2.17
N LEU A 65 -6.14 6.49 1.83
CA LEU A 65 -6.55 5.98 0.53
C LEU A 65 -7.81 5.10 0.58
N SER A 66 -8.17 4.57 1.74
CA SER A 66 -9.36 3.73 1.85
C SER A 66 -10.60 4.61 1.84
N ALA A 67 -11.49 4.37 0.87
CA ALA A 67 -12.91 4.65 1.07
C ALA A 67 -13.35 3.91 2.36
N LYS A 68 -14.22 4.50 3.17
CA LYS A 68 -14.57 4.10 4.56
C LYS A 68 -15.09 2.65 4.78
N THR A 69 -14.91 1.72 3.85
CA THR A 69 -15.57 0.41 3.76
C THR A 69 -14.63 -0.80 3.82
N THR A 70 -13.30 -0.65 3.85
CA THR A 70 -12.41 -1.81 4.03
C THR A 70 -12.17 -2.10 5.51
N SER A 71 -12.09 -3.38 5.86
CA SER A 71 -11.79 -3.77 7.24
C SER A 71 -10.40 -3.24 7.61
N TRP A 72 -10.28 -2.62 8.79
CA TRP A 72 -9.07 -1.91 9.25
C TRP A 72 -7.76 -2.71 9.24
N ASN A 73 -7.85 -4.02 9.04
CA ASN A 73 -6.72 -4.94 9.02
C ASN A 73 -6.39 -5.48 7.64
N GLU A 74 -7.30 -5.43 6.67
CA GLU A 74 -7.13 -6.06 5.36
C GLU A 74 -6.85 -5.04 4.26
N PHE A 75 -6.02 -5.42 3.28
CA PHE A 75 -5.75 -4.60 2.10
C PHE A 75 -5.49 -5.45 0.85
N SER A 76 -5.73 -4.84 -0.33
CA SER A 76 -5.63 -5.49 -1.64
C SER A 76 -4.22 -5.43 -2.24
N SER A 77 -3.97 -6.21 -3.30
CA SER A 77 -2.75 -6.11 -4.12
C SER A 77 -2.46 -4.71 -4.66
N THR A 78 -3.49 -3.94 -5.03
CA THR A 78 -3.33 -2.55 -5.48
C THR A 78 -2.76 -1.68 -4.34
N MET A 79 -3.32 -1.82 -3.14
CA MET A 79 -2.83 -1.10 -1.97
C MET A 79 -1.43 -1.57 -1.56
N ALA A 80 -1.15 -2.87 -1.65
CA ALA A 80 0.19 -3.43 -1.42
C ALA A 80 1.22 -2.83 -2.38
N SER A 81 0.86 -2.73 -3.67
CA SER A 81 1.71 -2.10 -4.69
C SER A 81 1.99 -0.64 -4.37
N ALA A 82 0.97 0.13 -4.00
CA ALA A 82 1.15 1.51 -3.60
C ALA A 82 2.07 1.68 -2.38
N ILE A 83 1.91 0.82 -1.38
CA ILE A 83 2.76 0.82 -0.17
C ILE A 83 4.21 0.51 -0.54
N ILE A 84 4.46 -0.48 -1.40
CA ILE A 84 5.81 -0.85 -1.86
C ILE A 84 6.43 0.28 -2.66
N CYS A 85 5.69 0.86 -3.60
CA CYS A 85 6.16 1.99 -4.40
C CYS A 85 6.49 3.20 -3.51
N LEU A 86 5.65 3.50 -2.52
CA LEU A 86 5.92 4.55 -1.53
C LEU A 86 7.22 4.28 -0.75
N ALA A 87 7.40 3.06 -0.25
CA ALA A 87 8.57 2.67 0.53
C ALA A 87 9.88 2.67 -0.30
N THR A 88 9.78 2.45 -1.60
CA THR A 88 10.90 2.41 -2.56
C THR A 88 11.07 3.70 -3.37
N ASN A 89 10.26 4.73 -3.08
CA ASN A 89 10.23 5.99 -3.82
C ASN A 89 9.98 5.81 -5.34
N GLN A 90 9.17 4.82 -5.70
CA GLN A 90 8.68 4.60 -7.06
C GLN A 90 7.32 5.27 -7.27
N LYS A 91 7.02 5.65 -8.51
CA LYS A 91 5.69 6.18 -8.87
C LYS A 91 4.67 5.05 -8.94
N PHE A 92 3.46 5.29 -8.42
CA PHE A 92 2.33 4.38 -8.49
C PHE A 92 1.07 5.14 -8.92
N ASN A 93 0.21 4.52 -9.73
CA ASN A 93 -1.02 5.12 -10.22
C ASN A 93 -2.23 4.35 -9.69
N PHE A 94 -3.20 5.08 -9.14
CA PHE A 94 -4.45 4.52 -8.62
C PHE A 94 -5.62 4.62 -9.61
N SER A 95 -5.42 5.26 -10.77
CA SER A 95 -6.40 5.36 -11.86
C SER A 95 -6.63 4.03 -12.58
#